data_AF-A0A944Z651-F1
#
_entry.id   AF-A0A944Z651-F1
#
_cell.length_a   1.000
_cell.length_b   1.000
_cell.length_c   1.000
_cell.angle_alpha   90.00
_cell.angle_beta   90.00
_cell.angle_gamma   90.00
#
_symmetry.space_group_name_H-M   'P 1'
#
loop_
_entity.id
_entity.type
_entity.pdbx_description
1 polymer ?
#
loop_
_entity_poly.entity_id
_entity_poly.type
_entity_poly.pdbx_seq_one_letter_code
_entity_poly.pdbx_strand_id
1 'polypeptide(L)'
;RMGDHAEGIGKIVIMHGDKPLLKPLVDIPKMADKASDMLTRSIDAFINKDAEAAKAICNEDDKVDELYDQIYRDLLTFMIEDPMIITRGTYLLWAAHNLERIADRVTNICERIVFLVTGSMEEVKVSNY
;
A
#
# COMPACT_ATOMS: atom_id res chain seq x y z
N ARG A 1 -8.42 -7.71 8.16
CA ARG A 1 -7.02 -7.50 7.70
C ARG A 1 -6.83 -6.15 7.03
N MET A 2 -7.35 -5.88 5.82
CA MET A 2 -7.23 -4.53 5.23
C MET A 2 -7.83 -3.42 6.12
N GLY A 3 -9.00 -3.67 6.71
CA GLY A 3 -9.60 -2.74 7.68
C GLY A 3 -8.73 -2.47 8.91
N ASP A 4 -7.93 -3.44 9.36
CA ASP A 4 -7.03 -3.28 10.52
C ASP A 4 -5.86 -2.34 10.17
N HIS A 5 -5.35 -2.43 8.94
CA HIS A 5 -4.32 -1.51 8.44
C HIS A 5 -4.88 -0.09 8.26
N ALA A 6 -6.12 0.05 7.77
CA ALA A 6 -6.81 1.33 7.69
C ALA A 6 -7.07 1.94 9.09
N GLU A 7 -7.46 1.12 10.06
CA GLU A 7 -7.56 1.53 11.47
C GLU A 7 -6.21 1.98 12.02
N GLY A 8 -5.13 1.27 11.67
CA GLY A 8 -3.75 1.65 11.99
C GLY A 8 -3.39 3.05 11.48
N ILE A 9 -3.74 3.37 10.24
CA ILE A 9 -3.56 4.72 9.67
C ILE A 9 -4.38 5.75 10.47
N GLY A 10 -5.64 5.45 10.80
CA GLY A 10 -6.47 6.32 11.63
C GLY A 10 -5.85 6.61 13.00
N LYS A 11 -5.28 5.59 13.67
CA LYS A 11 -4.55 5.77 14.94
C LYS A 11 -3.31 6.65 14.77
N ILE A 12 -2.59 6.50 13.65
CA ILE A 12 -1.42 7.32 13.32
C ILE A 12 -1.81 8.80 13.16
N VAL A 13 -2.92 9.09 12.50
CA VAL A 13 -3.44 10.46 12.37
C VAL A 13 -3.72 11.08 13.75
N ILE A 14 -4.34 10.31 14.65
CA ILE A 14 -4.60 10.75 16.03
C ILE A 14 -3.29 10.99 16.79
N MET A 15 -2.31 10.08 16.66
CA MET A 15 -1.00 10.23 17.31
C MET A 15 -0.19 11.42 16.77
N HIS A 16 -0.36 11.76 15.49
CA HIS A 16 0.25 12.94 14.89
C HIS A 16 -0.31 14.24 15.49
N GLY A 17 -1.63 14.29 15.72
CA GLY A 17 -2.34 15.45 16.25
C GLY A 17 -2.23 16.68 15.33
N ASP A 18 -2.27 17.88 15.92
CA ASP A 18 -2.19 19.16 15.20
C ASP A 18 -0.76 19.60 14.87
N LYS A 19 0.21 18.68 14.92
CA LYS A 19 1.59 19.03 14.58
C LYS A 19 1.69 19.38 13.09
N PRO A 20 2.56 20.32 12.73
CA PRO A 20 2.76 20.63 11.32
C PRO A 20 3.35 19.41 10.60
N LEU A 21 2.93 19.24 9.35
CA LEU A 21 3.47 18.24 8.44
C LEU A 21 4.99 18.45 8.27
N LEU A 22 5.73 17.35 8.19
CA LEU A 22 7.19 17.38 7.99
C LEU A 22 7.56 17.84 6.59
N LYS A 23 6.79 17.37 5.60
CA LYS A 23 6.88 17.71 4.19
C LYS A 23 5.47 17.78 3.61
N PRO A 24 5.27 18.46 2.48
CA PRO A 24 4.07 18.27 1.68
C PRO A 24 3.85 16.76 1.41
N LEU A 25 2.67 16.26 1.74
CA LEU A 25 2.31 14.88 1.49
C LEU A 25 1.93 14.75 0.01
N VAL A 26 2.90 14.32 -0.81
CA VAL A 26 2.68 14.10 -2.25
C VAL A 26 2.58 12.60 -2.54
N ASP A 27 3.51 11.80 -2.02
CA ASP A 27 3.64 10.40 -2.42
C ASP A 27 2.73 9.47 -1.61
N ILE A 28 2.51 9.75 -0.32
CA ILE A 28 1.56 8.98 0.52
C ILE A 28 0.13 9.03 -0.04
N PRO A 29 -0.43 10.20 -0.41
CA PRO A 29 -1.76 10.24 -1.04
C PRO A 29 -1.81 9.47 -2.37
N LYS A 30 -0.78 9.60 -3.22
CA LYS A 30 -0.71 8.81 -4.48
C LYS A 30 -0.70 7.31 -4.22
N MET A 31 0.05 6.86 -3.20
CA MET A 31 0.10 5.47 -2.79
C MET A 31 -1.26 4.98 -2.28
N ALA A 32 -1.98 5.82 -1.51
CA ALA A 32 -3.32 5.52 -1.03
C ALA A 32 -4.34 5.42 -2.17
N ASP A 33 -4.31 6.35 -3.12
CA ASP A 33 -5.16 6.34 -4.31
C ASP A 33 -4.92 5.06 -5.13
N LYS A 34 -3.64 4.69 -5.31
CA LYS A 34 -3.24 3.49 -6.04
C LYS A 34 -3.75 2.21 -5.38
N ALA A 35 -3.51 2.05 -4.08
CA ALA A 35 -3.97 0.87 -3.34
C ALA A 35 -5.52 0.77 -3.31
N SER A 36 -6.20 1.91 -3.21
CA SER A 36 -7.67 1.97 -3.22
C SER A 36 -8.26 1.62 -4.60
N ASP A 37 -7.62 2.10 -5.68
CA ASP A 37 -7.98 1.75 -7.06
C ASP A 37 -7.78 0.25 -7.33
N MET A 38 -6.62 -0.30 -6.93
CA MET A 38 -6.34 -1.74 -7.03
C MET A 38 -7.42 -2.56 -6.31
N LEU A 39 -7.78 -2.18 -5.08
CA LEU A 39 -8.84 -2.86 -4.32
C LEU A 39 -10.18 -2.80 -5.06
N THR A 40 -10.57 -1.62 -5.54
CA THR A 40 -11.85 -1.43 -6.24
C THR A 40 -11.91 -2.32 -7.49
N ARG A 41 -10.88 -2.27 -8.33
CA ARG A 41 -10.82 -3.09 -9.55
C ARG A 41 -10.73 -4.59 -9.26
N SER A 42 -10.11 -5.00 -8.14
CA SER A 42 -10.08 -6.42 -7.75
C SER A 42 -11.47 -6.96 -7.40
N ILE A 43 -12.34 -6.12 -6.83
CA ILE A 43 -13.74 -6.48 -6.57
C ILE A 43 -14.50 -6.64 -7.88
N ASP A 44 -14.29 -5.73 -8.83
CA ASP A 44 -14.90 -5.83 -10.17
C ASP A 44 -14.42 -7.08 -10.92
N ALA A 45 -13.12 -7.38 -10.87
CA ALA A 45 -12.55 -8.60 -11.46
C ALA A 45 -13.14 -9.86 -10.82
N PHE A 46 -13.36 -9.86 -9.50
CA PHE A 46 -13.99 -10.98 -8.80
C PHE A 46 -15.44 -11.19 -9.24
N ILE A 47 -16.24 -10.12 -9.28
CA ILE A 47 -17.66 -10.18 -9.68
C ILE A 47 -17.78 -10.72 -11.11
N ASN A 48 -16.92 -10.26 -12.02
CA ASN A 48 -16.94 -10.64 -13.43
C ASN A 48 -16.19 -11.94 -13.72
N LYS A 49 -15.53 -12.56 -12.72
CA LYS A 49 -14.67 -13.73 -12.88
C LYS A 49 -13.59 -13.51 -13.95
N ASP A 50 -12.99 -12.32 -13.95
CA ASP A 50 -11.99 -11.92 -14.93
C ASP A 50 -10.57 -12.15 -14.40
N ALA A 51 -9.98 -13.28 -14.80
CA ALA A 51 -8.63 -13.66 -14.40
C ALA A 51 -7.55 -12.74 -15.00
N GLU A 52 -7.76 -12.21 -16.21
CA GLU A 52 -6.77 -11.35 -16.87
C GLU A 52 -6.72 -9.98 -16.20
N ALA A 53 -7.89 -9.42 -15.84
CA ALA A 53 -7.94 -8.21 -15.03
C ALA A 53 -7.26 -8.40 -13.67
N ALA A 54 -7.48 -9.54 -13.00
CA ALA A 54 -6.83 -9.86 -11.73
C ALA A 54 -5.29 -9.93 -11.87
N LYS A 55 -4.78 -10.59 -12.91
CA LYS A 55 -3.33 -10.64 -13.20
C LYS A 55 -2.76 -9.24 -13.47
N ALA A 56 -3.47 -8.42 -14.22
CA ALA A 56 -3.05 -7.05 -14.49
C ALA A 56 -2.94 -6.22 -13.19
N ILE A 57 -3.91 -6.35 -12.29
CA ILE A 57 -3.90 -5.67 -10.98
C ILE A 57 -2.73 -6.14 -10.12
N CYS A 58 -2.44 -7.44 -10.05
CA CYS A 58 -1.27 -7.95 -9.31
C CYS A 58 0.03 -7.28 -9.77
N ASN A 59 0.24 -7.13 -11.08
CA ASN A 59 1.45 -6.51 -11.62
C ASN A 59 1.56 -5.01 -11.31
N GLU A 60 0.50 -4.37 -10.83
CA GLU A 60 0.54 -2.96 -10.44
C GLU A 60 1.06 -2.74 -9.02
N ASP A 61 1.19 -3.80 -8.22
CA ASP A 61 1.77 -3.77 -6.87
C ASP A 61 3.22 -3.28 -6.89
N ASP A 62 3.99 -3.60 -7.95
CA ASP A 62 5.33 -3.06 -8.19
C ASP A 62 5.37 -1.52 -8.08
N LYS A 63 4.30 -0.83 -8.52
CA LYS A 63 4.21 0.64 -8.42
C LYS A 63 3.93 1.13 -6.99
N VAL A 64 3.22 0.33 -6.20
CA VAL A 64 3.00 0.62 -4.77
C VAL A 64 4.29 0.41 -4.01
N ASP A 65 5.03 -0.65 -4.30
CA ASP A 65 6.35 -0.94 -3.76
C ASP A 65 7.34 0.20 -4.10
N GLU A 66 7.41 0.63 -5.36
CA GLU A 66 8.24 1.76 -5.78
C GLU A 66 7.92 3.07 -5.00
N LEU A 67 6.64 3.35 -4.78
CA LEU A 67 6.19 4.50 -4.00
C LEU A 67 6.58 4.38 -2.53
N TYR A 68 6.38 3.20 -1.94
CA TYR A 68 6.78 2.90 -0.56
C TYR A 68 8.28 3.13 -0.37
N ASP A 69 9.09 2.59 -1.27
CA ASP A 69 10.54 2.73 -1.32
C ASP A 69 10.99 4.19 -1.41
N GLN A 70 10.32 4.97 -2.25
CA GLN A 70 10.60 6.41 -2.38
C GLN A 70 10.27 7.15 -1.08
N ILE A 71 9.10 6.89 -0.49
CA ILE A 71 8.69 7.48 0.79
C ILE A 71 9.69 7.11 1.89
N TYR A 72 10.13 5.85 1.92
CA TYR A 72 11.10 5.34 2.89
C TYR A 72 12.42 6.11 2.80
N ARG A 73 13.00 6.21 1.60
CA ARG A 73 14.27 6.92 1.36
C ARG A 73 14.17 8.40 1.71
N ASP A 74 13.09 9.06 1.29
CA ASP A 74 12.84 10.46 1.60
C ASP A 74 12.80 10.71 3.11
N LEU A 75 11.99 9.93 3.84
CA LEU A 75 11.81 10.10 5.27
C LEU A 75 13.09 9.81 6.05
N LEU A 76 13.89 8.83 5.62
CA LEU A 76 15.23 8.60 6.19
C LEU A 76 16.12 9.83 6.03
N THR A 77 16.19 10.43 4.84
CA THR A 77 17.00 11.64 4.60
C THR A 77 16.57 12.77 5.54
N PHE A 78 15.27 13.07 5.64
CA PHE A 78 14.79 14.12 6.54
C PHE A 78 15.12 13.82 8.02
N MET A 79 15.01 12.56 8.45
CA MET A 79 15.31 12.17 9.83
C MET A 79 16.80 12.21 10.16
N ILE A 80 17.68 12.00 9.18
CA ILE A 80 19.13 12.16 9.31
C ILE A 80 19.49 13.65 9.42
N GLU A 81 18.84 14.51 8.63
CA GLU A 81 19.07 15.96 8.62
C GLU A 81 18.58 16.64 9.91
N ASP A 82 17.43 16.26 10.44
CA ASP A 82 16.88 16.78 11.69
C ASP A 82 16.35 15.66 12.62
N PRO A 83 17.13 15.22 13.61
CA PRO A 83 16.69 14.21 14.57
C PRO A 83 15.44 14.57 15.37
N MET A 84 15.06 15.86 15.47
CA MET A 84 13.85 16.27 16.20
C MET A 84 12.56 15.78 15.50
N ILE A 85 12.64 15.39 14.22
CA ILE A 85 11.47 14.93 13.47
C ILE A 85 11.28 13.42 13.49
N ILE A 86 12.23 12.64 14.02
CA ILE A 86 12.26 11.16 13.95
C ILE A 86 10.91 10.54 14.31
N THR A 87 10.29 10.97 15.40
CA THR A 87 8.98 10.42 15.83
C THR A 87 7.89 10.65 14.79
N ARG A 88 7.82 11.87 14.22
CA ARG A 88 6.83 12.20 13.18
C ARG A 88 7.14 11.51 11.85
N GLY A 89 8.42 11.36 11.50
CA GLY A 89 8.85 10.62 10.31
C GLY A 89 8.48 9.15 10.41
N THR A 90 8.66 8.57 11.60
CA THR A 90 8.25 7.20 11.92
C THR A 90 6.74 6.99 11.76
N TYR A 91 5.91 7.95 12.17
CA TYR A 91 4.46 7.87 11.95
C TYR A 91 4.10 7.81 10.46
N LEU A 92 4.74 8.62 9.62
CA LEU A 92 4.53 8.59 8.17
C LEU A 92 5.03 7.27 7.55
N LEU A 93 6.15 6.73 8.03
CA LEU A 93 6.62 5.40 7.62
C LEU A 93 5.60 4.30 7.95
N TRP A 94 5.02 4.33 9.15
CA TRP A 94 3.98 3.36 9.51
C TRP A 94 2.71 3.53 8.69
N ALA A 95 2.35 4.75 8.29
CA ALA A 95 1.22 4.98 7.41
C ALA A 95 1.48 4.39 6.01
N ALA A 96 2.65 4.67 5.44
CA ALA A 96 3.08 4.10 4.15
C ALA A 96 3.14 2.57 4.20
N HIS A 97 3.69 2.00 5.28
CA HIS A 97 3.72 0.55 5.48
C HIS A 97 2.31 -0.04 5.52
N ASN A 98 1.36 0.57 6.25
CA ASN A 98 -0.02 0.07 6.27
C ASN A 98 -0.68 0.13 4.88
N LEU A 99 -0.34 1.10 4.03
CA LEU A 99 -0.82 1.16 2.65
C LEU A 99 -0.23 0.03 1.79
N GLU A 100 1.06 -0.26 1.92
CA GLU A 100 1.72 -1.40 1.27
C GLU A 100 1.04 -2.71 1.69
N ARG A 101 0.82 -2.91 3.00
CA ARG A 101 0.11 -4.10 3.50
C ARG A 101 -1.32 -4.19 3.00
N ILE A 102 -1.97 -3.09 2.62
CA ILE A 102 -3.29 -3.13 1.97
C ILE A 102 -3.13 -3.60 0.53
N ALA A 103 -2.17 -3.09 -0.23
CA ALA A 103 -1.91 -3.51 -1.61
C ALA A 103 -1.52 -5.00 -1.70
N ASP A 104 -0.67 -5.50 -0.80
CA ASP A 104 -0.37 -6.95 -0.65
C ASP A 104 -1.67 -7.76 -0.43
N ARG A 105 -2.65 -7.24 0.31
CA ARG A 105 -3.93 -7.95 0.47
C ARG A 105 -4.75 -7.96 -0.81
N VAL A 106 -4.61 -6.95 -1.66
CA VAL A 106 -5.26 -6.92 -2.96
C VAL A 106 -4.63 -7.93 -3.92
N THR A 107 -3.30 -8.08 -3.95
CA THR A 107 -2.63 -9.10 -4.76
C THR A 107 -3.08 -10.51 -4.35
N ASN A 108 -3.12 -10.79 -3.04
CA ASN A 108 -3.66 -12.04 -2.49
C ASN A 108 -5.13 -12.32 -2.93
N ILE A 109 -5.96 -11.29 -3.07
CA ILE A 109 -7.33 -11.44 -3.61
C ILE A 109 -7.27 -11.79 -5.09
N CYS A 110 -6.46 -11.08 -5.86
CA CYS A 110 -6.32 -11.29 -7.29
C CYS A 110 -5.79 -12.70 -7.64
N GLU A 111 -4.81 -13.21 -6.91
CA GLU A 111 -4.33 -14.59 -7.04
C GLU A 111 -5.45 -15.62 -6.82
N ARG A 112 -6.32 -15.38 -5.83
CA ARG A 112 -7.49 -16.23 -5.56
C ARG A 112 -8.53 -16.15 -6.67
N ILE A 113 -8.70 -14.98 -7.31
CA ILE A 113 -9.58 -14.82 -8.48
C ILE A 113 -9.04 -15.65 -9.63
N VAL A 114 -7.73 -15.55 -9.93
CA VAL A 114 -7.08 -16.35 -10.99
C VAL A 114 -7.32 -17.83 -10.72
N PHE A 115 -7.00 -18.31 -9.51
CA PHE A 115 -7.23 -19.71 -9.14
C PHE A 115 -8.70 -20.14 -9.28
N LEU A 116 -9.64 -19.30 -8.85
CA LEU A 116 -11.07 -19.58 -8.94
C LEU A 116 -11.54 -19.77 -10.39
N VAL A 117 -10.95 -19.05 -11.34
CA VAL A 117 -11.34 -19.05 -12.76
C VAL A 117 -10.62 -20.14 -13.54
N THR A 118 -9.31 -20.33 -13.31
CA THR A 118 -8.47 -21.21 -14.11
C THR A 118 -8.29 -22.60 -13.49
N GLY A 119 -8.48 -22.73 -12.17
CA GLY A 119 -8.17 -23.95 -11.41
C GLY A 119 -6.68 -24.18 -11.17
N SER A 120 -5.80 -23.25 -11.56
CA SER A 120 -4.35 -23.32 -11.37
C SER A 120 -3.87 -22.19 -10.47
N MET A 121 -3.02 -22.53 -9.49
CA MET A 121 -2.34 -21.51 -8.69
C MET A 121 -1.19 -20.97 -9.53
N GLU A 122 -1.30 -19.72 -9.95
CA GLU A 122 -0.16 -18.97 -10.49
C GLU A 122 0.32 -18.05 -9.35
N GLU A 123 1.49 -18.33 -8.78
CA GLU A 123 2.14 -17.37 -7.87
C GLU A 123 2.56 -16.17 -8.71
N VAL A 124 1.84 -15.06 -8.59
CA VAL A 124 2.13 -13.84 -9.32
C VAL A 124 3.10 -13.04 -8.45
N LYS A 125 4.38 -13.39 -8.55
CA LYS A 125 5.54 -12.74 -7.91
C LYS A 125 5.30 -12.30 -6.46
N VAL A 126 5.80 -13.09 -5.52
CA VAL A 126 5.99 -12.65 -4.14
C VAL A 126 7.01 -11.50 -4.14
N SER A 127 6.59 -10.31 -3.70
CA SER A 127 7.51 -9.20 -3.42
C SER A 127 8.57 -9.70 -2.43
N ASN A 128 9.82 -9.82 -2.90
CA ASN A 128 10.95 -10.21 -2.07
C ASN A 128 11.41 -8.96 -1.32
N TYR A 129 10.86 -8.76 -0.12
CA TYR A 129 11.46 -7.92 0.90
C TYR A 129 12.67 -8.62 1.54
#